data_AF-A0A8H7USM0-F1
#
_entry.id   AF-A0A8H7USM0-F1
#
_cell.length_a   1.000
_cell.length_b   1.000
_cell.length_c   1.000
_cell.angle_alpha   90.00
_cell.angle_beta   90.00
_cell.angle_gamma   90.00
#
_symmetry.space_group_name_H-M   'P 1'
#
loop_
_entity.id
_entity.type
_entity.pdbx_description
1 polymer ?
#
loop_
_entity_poly.entity_id
_entity_poly.type
_entity_poly.pdbx_seq_one_letter_code
_entity_poly.pdbx_strand_id
1 'polypeptide(L)'
;MALERLAGENLIIAKTYGKAVVYSIVQNTLWFSMVPTTLLTDSHVLELNELNSTLPTLEAEQLLPQLREQNLATGEQLKQFRDDKGQVSFEDKARILKDYDENFKLWRTRKKLFNEIFKTVTEHLPGKLSDFKDELGIEEDPIPIESMLVNE
;
A
#
# COMPACT_ATOMS: atom_id res chain seq x y z
N MET A 1 -73.14 -13.31 -7.60
CA MET A 1 -73.90 -12.10 -7.99
C MET A 1 -73.04 -10.86 -8.28
N ALA A 2 -72.13 -10.39 -7.41
CA ALA A 2 -71.34 -9.18 -7.72
C ALA A 2 -70.34 -9.39 -8.88
N LEU A 3 -69.59 -10.50 -8.87
CA LEU A 3 -68.63 -10.84 -9.93
C LEU A 3 -69.31 -11.19 -11.26
N GLU A 4 -70.45 -11.87 -11.23
CA GLU A 4 -71.23 -12.17 -12.45
C GLU A 4 -71.82 -10.90 -13.07
N ARG A 5 -72.23 -9.93 -12.25
CA ARG A 5 -72.68 -8.62 -12.73
C ARG A 5 -71.55 -7.85 -13.41
N LEU A 6 -70.36 -7.84 -12.82
CA LEU A 6 -69.17 -7.21 -13.40
C LEU A 6 -68.70 -7.91 -14.69
N ALA A 7 -68.89 -9.23 -14.79
CA ALA A 7 -68.66 -9.98 -16.03
C ALA A 7 -69.70 -9.62 -17.11
N GLY A 8 -70.97 -9.41 -16.73
CA GLY A 8 -72.02 -8.92 -17.62
C GLY A 8 -71.81 -7.48 -18.10
N GLU A 9 -71.17 -6.64 -17.28
CA GLU A 9 -70.77 -5.26 -17.62
C GLU A 9 -69.43 -5.21 -18.41
N ASN A 10 -68.87 -6.37 -18.79
CA ASN A 10 -67.66 -6.55 -19.60
C ASN A 10 -66.37 -5.92 -19.03
N LEU A 11 -66.34 -5.65 -17.72
CA LEU A 11 -65.19 -5.09 -17.00
C LEU A 11 -64.18 -6.17 -16.58
N ILE A 12 -64.66 -7.41 -16.44
CA ILE A 12 -63.86 -8.58 -16.10
C ILE A 12 -64.23 -9.76 -17.01
N ILE A 13 -63.24 -10.58 -17.35
CA ILE A 13 -63.42 -11.83 -18.10
C ILE A 13 -63.59 -12.98 -17.11
N ALA A 14 -64.64 -13.78 -17.29
CA ALA A 14 -64.81 -15.03 -16.56
C ALA A 14 -64.51 -16.22 -17.49
N LYS A 15 -63.66 -17.15 -17.04
CA LYS A 15 -63.44 -18.44 -17.71
C LYS A 15 -63.68 -19.59 -16.75
N THR A 16 -64.47 -20.57 -17.19
CA THR A 16 -64.81 -21.75 -16.40
C THR A 16 -63.88 -22.90 -16.74
N TYR A 17 -63.22 -23.46 -15.74
CA TYR A 17 -62.36 -24.63 -15.85
C TYR A 17 -62.92 -25.73 -14.95
N GLY A 18 -63.60 -26.71 -15.57
CA GLY A 18 -64.25 -27.80 -14.83
C GLY A 18 -65.34 -27.28 -13.90
N LYS A 19 -65.17 -27.47 -12.58
CA LYS A 19 -66.14 -27.02 -11.55
C LYS A 19 -65.85 -25.62 -10.98
N ALA A 20 -64.77 -24.95 -11.41
CA ALA A 20 -64.38 -23.63 -10.89
C ALA A 20 -64.45 -22.54 -11.96
N VAL A 21 -64.82 -21.32 -11.56
CA VAL A 21 -64.83 -20.13 -12.43
C VAL A 21 -63.74 -19.17 -11.98
N VAL A 22 -62.84 -18.83 -12.90
CA VAL A 22 -61.77 -17.86 -12.68
C VAL A 22 -62.15 -16.54 -13.34
N TYR A 23 -62.08 -15.46 -12.56
CA TYR A 23 -62.35 -14.10 -13.03
C TYR A 23 -61.02 -13.34 -13.14
N SER A 24 -60.78 -12.70 -14.29
CA SER A 24 -59.62 -11.84 -14.52
C SER A 24 -60.06 -10.48 -15.03
N ILE A 25 -59.46 -9.40 -14.52
CA ILE A 25 -59.80 -8.04 -14.95
C ILE A 25 -59.31 -7.82 -16.40
N VAL A 26 -60.13 -7.19 -17.24
CA VAL A 26 -59.71 -6.80 -18.58
C VAL A 26 -58.75 -5.64 -18.45
N GLN A 27 -57.47 -5.88 -18.67
CA GLN A 27 -56.48 -4.82 -18.73
C GLN A 27 -56.74 -3.99 -20.00
N ASN A 28 -57.44 -2.86 -19.84
CA ASN A 28 -57.61 -1.91 -20.93
C ASN A 28 -56.23 -1.29 -21.24
N THR A 29 -55.81 -1.38 -22.49
CA THR A 29 -54.53 -0.87 -22.99
C THR A 29 -54.36 0.64 -22.82
N LEU A 30 -55.40 1.37 -22.40
CA LEU A 30 -55.33 2.79 -22.08
C LEU A 30 -54.43 3.13 -20.88
N TRP A 31 -54.12 2.19 -19.98
CA TRP A 31 -53.07 2.38 -18.96
C TRP A 31 -51.66 2.54 -19.57
N PHE A 32 -51.45 2.06 -20.80
CA PHE A 32 -50.16 2.13 -21.48
C PHE A 32 -50.01 3.39 -22.36
N SER A 33 -51.01 4.26 -22.42
CA SER A 33 -50.96 5.52 -23.22
C SER A 33 -50.17 6.65 -22.55
N MET A 34 -49.68 6.46 -21.32
CA MET A 34 -48.77 7.37 -20.63
C MET A 34 -47.39 6.73 -20.49
N VAL A 35 -46.74 6.39 -21.60
CA VAL A 35 -45.30 6.06 -21.58
C VAL A 35 -44.56 7.04 -22.49
N PRO A 36 -44.34 8.25 -21.98
CA PRO A 36 -43.00 8.82 -22.09
C PRO A 36 -42.49 9.43 -20.76
N THR A 37 -43.17 9.24 -19.63
CA THR A 37 -42.71 9.85 -18.37
C THR A 37 -41.75 8.95 -17.59
N THR A 38 -41.96 7.62 -17.59
CA THR A 38 -41.14 6.69 -16.78
C THR A 38 -39.70 6.57 -17.27
N LEU A 39 -39.47 6.53 -18.59
CA LEU A 39 -38.11 6.45 -19.15
C LEU A 39 -37.32 7.77 -18.96
N LEU A 40 -37.99 8.91 -19.05
CA LEU A 40 -37.38 10.20 -18.73
C LEU A 40 -37.08 10.31 -17.24
N THR A 41 -37.98 9.85 -16.36
CA THR A 41 -37.70 9.84 -14.92
C THR A 41 -36.57 8.90 -14.56
N ASP A 42 -36.45 7.74 -15.22
CA ASP A 42 -35.33 6.82 -14.99
C ASP A 42 -34.00 7.45 -15.42
N SER A 43 -33.96 8.15 -16.56
CA SER A 43 -32.78 8.90 -17.00
C SER A 43 -32.40 10.00 -16.01
N HIS A 44 -33.37 10.81 -15.56
CA HIS A 44 -33.12 11.88 -14.60
C HIS A 44 -32.74 11.36 -13.21
N VAL A 45 -33.27 10.21 -12.80
CA VAL A 45 -32.89 9.55 -11.53
C VAL A 45 -31.47 9.01 -11.62
N LEU A 46 -31.04 8.49 -12.77
CA LEU A 46 -29.66 8.07 -13.00
C LEU A 46 -28.69 9.26 -12.94
N GLU A 47 -29.01 10.37 -13.61
CA GLU A 47 -28.21 11.60 -13.57
C GLU A 47 -28.11 12.18 -12.15
N LEU A 48 -29.22 12.20 -11.40
CA LEU A 48 -29.22 12.68 -10.01
C LEU A 48 -28.45 11.77 -9.07
N ASN A 49 -28.52 10.45 -9.27
CA ASN A 49 -27.71 9.51 -8.50
C ASN A 49 -26.23 9.61 -8.83
N GLU A 50 -25.87 9.84 -10.10
CA GLU A 50 -24.49 10.09 -10.51
C GLU A 50 -23.96 11.37 -9.87
N LEU A 51 -24.73 12.47 -9.89
CA LEU A 51 -24.36 13.72 -9.21
C LEU A 51 -24.25 13.56 -7.69
N ASN A 52 -25.20 12.86 -7.05
CA ASN A 52 -25.18 12.62 -5.60
C ASN A 52 -24.15 11.57 -5.16
N SER A 53 -23.60 10.77 -6.08
CA SER A 53 -22.48 9.86 -5.80
C SER A 53 -21.14 10.59 -5.65
N THR A 54 -21.08 11.85 -6.09
CA THR A 54 -19.92 12.72 -5.89
C THR A 54 -20.02 13.44 -4.55
N LEU A 55 -18.87 13.67 -3.91
CA LEU A 55 -18.82 14.35 -2.62
C LEU A 55 -19.55 15.70 -2.71
N PRO A 56 -20.47 16.03 -1.78
CA PRO A 56 -21.19 17.29 -1.80
C PRO A 56 -20.21 18.46 -1.93
N THR A 57 -20.51 19.44 -2.79
CA THR A 57 -19.60 20.57 -3.09
C THR A 57 -19.11 21.27 -1.81
N LEU A 58 -19.96 21.37 -0.79
CA LEU A 58 -19.62 21.95 0.51
C LEU A 58 -18.55 21.14 1.28
N GLU A 59 -18.65 19.81 1.27
CA GLU A 59 -17.67 18.92 1.92
C GLU A 59 -16.36 18.92 1.13
N ALA A 60 -16.43 18.96 -0.20
CA ALA A 60 -15.26 19.09 -1.07
C ALA A 60 -14.51 20.42 -0.83
N GLU A 61 -15.24 21.53 -0.66
CA GLU A 61 -14.68 22.84 -0.34
C GLU A 61 -13.95 22.85 1.02
N GLN A 62 -14.41 22.05 1.98
CA GLN A 62 -13.76 21.92 3.29
C GLN A 62 -12.53 20.99 3.27
N LEU A 63 -12.54 19.93 2.46
CA LEU A 63 -11.41 19.00 2.35
C LEU A 63 -10.28 19.50 1.46
N LEU A 64 -10.59 20.29 0.43
CA LEU A 64 -9.60 20.90 -0.46
C LEU A 64 -8.47 21.66 0.24
N PRO A 65 -8.71 22.56 1.21
CA PRO A 65 -7.63 23.24 1.93
C PRO A 65 -6.80 22.28 2.77
N GLN A 66 -7.42 21.29 3.42
CA GLN A 66 -6.71 20.28 4.23
C GLN A 66 -5.78 19.42 3.36
N LEU A 67 -6.28 18.94 2.21
CA LEU A 67 -5.48 18.18 1.26
C LEU A 67 -4.36 19.02 0.63
N ARG A 68 -4.58 20.33 0.42
CA ARG A 68 -3.54 21.24 -0.06
C ARG A 68 -2.45 21.44 0.99
N GLU A 69 -2.83 21.64 2.25
CA GLU A 69 -1.88 21.76 3.36
C GLU A 69 -1.07 20.48 3.54
N GLN A 70 -1.72 19.31 3.50
CA GLN A 70 -1.04 18.01 3.53
C GLN A 70 -0.07 17.85 2.36
N ASN A 71 -0.48 18.18 1.14
CA ASN A 71 0.39 18.11 -0.03
C ASN A 71 1.59 19.07 0.07
N LEU A 72 1.40 20.27 0.62
CA LEU A 72 2.50 21.21 0.86
C LEU A 72 3.46 20.66 1.92
N ALA A 73 2.95 20.18 3.06
CA ALA A 73 3.76 19.61 4.13
C ALA A 73 4.55 18.37 3.66
N THR A 74 3.91 17.43 2.96
CA THR A 74 4.59 16.28 2.37
C THR A 74 5.58 16.70 1.28
N GLY A 75 5.27 17.73 0.50
CA GLY A 75 6.16 18.31 -0.50
C GLY A 75 7.42 18.93 0.12
N GLU A 76 7.30 19.61 1.25
CA GLU A 76 8.43 20.18 2.01
C GLU A 76 9.30 19.07 2.61
N GLN A 77 8.70 18.04 3.20
CA GLN A 77 9.41 16.85 3.68
C GLN A 77 10.19 16.17 2.55
N LEU A 78 9.57 15.99 1.38
CA LEU A 78 10.23 15.40 0.22
C LEU A 78 11.38 16.26 -0.31
N LYS A 79 11.27 17.60 -0.26
CA LYS A 79 12.38 18.49 -0.61
C LYS A 79 13.54 18.33 0.36
N GLN A 80 13.28 18.30 1.66
CA GLN A 80 14.31 18.04 2.68
C GLN A 80 15.03 16.70 2.42
N PHE A 81 14.28 15.62 2.16
CA PHE A 81 14.89 14.32 1.87
C PHE A 81 15.65 14.24 0.54
N ARG A 82 15.29 15.07 -0.46
CA ARG A 82 15.99 15.15 -1.75
C ARG A 82 17.23 16.05 -1.71
N ASP A 83 17.16 17.14 -0.95
CA ASP A 83 18.25 18.10 -0.78
C ASP A 83 19.28 17.58 0.22
N ASP A 84 18.87 16.71 1.16
CA ASP A 84 19.76 15.85 1.93
C ASP A 84 20.47 14.89 0.96
N LYS A 85 21.65 15.31 0.49
CA LYS A 85 22.58 14.60 -0.40
C LYS A 85 23.08 13.23 0.12
N GLY A 86 22.44 12.67 1.14
CA GLY A 86 22.78 11.43 1.81
C GLY A 86 21.84 10.26 1.49
N GLN A 87 20.89 10.38 0.56
CA GLN A 87 20.01 9.27 0.21
C GLN A 87 20.77 8.21 -0.61
N VAL A 88 21.52 7.36 0.09
CA VAL A 88 22.10 6.14 -0.47
C VAL A 88 20.95 5.27 -0.97
N SER A 89 20.95 4.94 -2.27
CA SER A 89 19.95 4.03 -2.85
C SER A 89 19.93 2.72 -2.07
N PHE A 90 18.76 2.06 -2.01
CA PHE A 90 18.67 0.74 -1.38
C PHE A 90 19.69 -0.25 -1.97
N GLU A 91 19.95 -0.15 -3.28
CA GLU A 91 20.96 -0.95 -3.96
C GLU A 91 22.38 -0.64 -3.48
N ASP A 92 22.72 0.65 -3.35
CA ASP A 92 24.03 1.07 -2.87
C ASP A 92 24.24 0.68 -1.40
N LYS A 93 23.21 0.77 -0.55
CA LYS A 93 23.25 0.27 0.83
C LYS A 93 23.53 -1.22 0.87
N ALA A 94 22.83 -2.01 0.05
CA ALA A 94 23.04 -3.45 -0.01
C ALA A 94 24.46 -3.80 -0.48
N ARG A 95 24.99 -3.07 -1.47
CA ARG A 95 26.38 -3.23 -1.94
C ARG A 95 27.38 -2.91 -0.84
N ILE A 96 27.24 -1.76 -0.17
CA ILE A 96 28.13 -1.33 0.92
C ILE A 96 28.13 -2.35 2.06
N LEU A 97 26.96 -2.84 2.48
CA LEU A 97 26.85 -3.83 3.55
C LEU A 97 27.50 -5.17 3.16
N LYS A 98 27.33 -5.59 1.91
CA LYS A 98 27.97 -6.79 1.39
C LYS A 98 29.50 -6.63 1.38
N ASP A 99 29.99 -5.53 0.84
CA ASP A 99 31.43 -5.24 0.79
C ASP A 99 32.01 -5.14 2.19
N TYR A 100 31.27 -4.56 3.14
CA TYR A 100 31.65 -4.51 4.55
C TYR A 100 31.79 -5.92 5.14
N ASP A 101 30.79 -6.79 4.98
CA ASP A 101 30.82 -8.17 5.52
C ASP A 101 31.95 -9.01 4.91
N GLU A 102 32.17 -8.90 3.60
CA GLU A 102 33.27 -9.58 2.90
C GLU A 102 34.64 -9.10 3.38
N ASN A 103 34.85 -7.78 3.44
CA ASN A 103 36.12 -7.21 3.91
C ASN A 103 36.38 -7.52 5.38
N PHE A 104 35.34 -7.52 6.21
CA PHE A 104 35.45 -7.86 7.63
C PHE A 104 35.87 -9.32 7.83
N LYS A 105 35.31 -10.26 7.07
CA LYS A 105 35.73 -11.67 7.09
C LYS A 105 37.18 -11.84 6.66
N LEU A 106 37.60 -11.14 5.61
CA LEU A 106 38.98 -11.18 5.13
C LEU A 106 39.95 -10.62 6.17
N TRP A 107 39.62 -9.47 6.76
CA TRP A 107 40.41 -8.86 7.83
C TRP A 107 40.56 -9.79 9.03
N ARG A 108 39.46 -10.38 9.51
CA ARG A 108 39.49 -11.33 10.64
C ARG A 108 40.38 -12.54 10.37
N THR A 109 40.29 -13.08 9.16
CA THR A 109 41.11 -14.22 8.72
C THR A 109 42.60 -13.84 8.66
N ARG A 110 42.93 -12.69 8.06
CA ARG A 110 44.30 -12.19 7.97
C ARG A 110 44.91 -11.90 9.33
N LYS A 111 44.16 -11.23 10.21
CA LYS A 111 44.57 -10.94 11.59
C LYS A 111 44.86 -12.21 12.38
N LYS A 112 43.99 -13.22 12.26
CA LYS A 112 44.19 -14.53 12.90
C LYS A 112 45.47 -15.20 12.38
N LEU A 113 45.64 -15.29 11.07
CA LEU A 113 46.81 -15.91 10.45
C LEU A 113 48.10 -15.18 10.83
N PHE A 114 48.10 -13.85 10.78
CA PHE A 114 49.22 -13.03 11.21
C PHE A 114 49.60 -13.36 12.66
N ASN A 115 48.63 -13.35 13.58
CA ASN A 115 48.90 -13.65 14.98
C ASN A 115 49.44 -15.08 15.20
N GLU A 116 48.95 -16.07 14.46
CA GLU A 116 49.44 -17.45 14.52
C GLU A 116 50.90 -17.56 14.05
N ILE A 117 51.21 -16.99 12.88
CA ILE A 117 52.57 -16.98 12.33
C ILE A 117 53.50 -16.18 13.25
N PHE A 118 53.08 -14.99 13.64
CA PHE A 118 53.87 -14.10 14.48
C PHE A 118 54.18 -14.73 15.83
N LYS A 119 53.20 -15.38 16.46
CA LYS A 119 53.41 -16.15 17.69
C LYS A 119 54.41 -17.29 17.48
N THR A 120 54.28 -18.04 16.39
CA THR A 120 55.19 -19.18 16.09
C THR A 120 56.63 -18.72 15.91
N VAL A 121 56.84 -17.61 15.20
CA VAL A 121 58.18 -17.03 14.97
C VAL A 121 58.78 -16.46 16.27
N THR A 122 57.94 -15.86 17.12
CA THR A 122 58.39 -15.15 18.33
C THR A 122 58.39 -16.00 19.60
N GLU A 123 57.93 -17.25 19.55
CA GLU A 123 57.85 -18.15 20.71
C GLU A 123 59.19 -18.37 21.42
N HIS A 124 60.28 -18.32 20.67
CA HIS A 124 61.64 -18.52 21.18
C HIS A 124 62.48 -17.23 21.17
N LEU A 125 61.87 -16.09 20.88
CA LEU A 125 62.59 -14.81 20.79
C LEU A 125 62.79 -14.23 22.21
N PRO A 126 64.04 -13.93 22.61
CA PRO A 126 64.29 -13.26 23.88
C PRO A 126 63.90 -11.77 23.78
N GLY A 127 63.15 -11.26 24.76
CA GLY A 127 62.78 -9.84 24.85
C GLY A 127 61.28 -9.59 24.95
N LYS A 128 60.89 -8.33 24.84
CA LYS A 128 59.47 -7.92 24.83
C LYS A 128 58.96 -7.94 23.40
N LEU A 129 57.80 -8.58 23.22
CA LEU A 129 57.16 -8.70 21.91
C LEU A 129 56.70 -7.34 21.33
N SER A 130 56.36 -6.37 22.20
CA SER A 130 55.98 -5.02 21.80
C SER A 130 57.13 -4.31 21.09
N ASP A 131 58.31 -4.29 21.71
CA ASP A 131 59.51 -3.64 21.18
C ASP A 131 59.89 -4.24 19.81
N PHE A 132 59.68 -5.56 19.62
CA PHE A 132 59.90 -6.23 18.34
C PHE A 132 58.85 -5.87 17.28
N LYS A 133 57.59 -5.68 17.66
CA LYS A 133 56.55 -5.17 16.75
C LYS A 133 56.88 -3.75 16.30
N ASP A 134 57.34 -2.90 17.22
CA ASP A 134 57.73 -1.52 16.94
C ASP A 134 58.95 -1.46 16.00
N GLU A 135 59.95 -2.32 16.21
CA GLU A 135 61.11 -2.46 15.31
C GLU A 135 60.72 -2.92 13.90
N LEU A 136 59.74 -3.81 13.79
CA LEU A 136 59.17 -4.27 12.52
C LEU A 136 58.19 -3.29 11.88
N GLY A 137 57.83 -2.19 12.57
CA GLY A 137 56.85 -1.22 12.10
C GLY A 137 55.42 -1.76 12.04
N ILE A 138 55.07 -2.73 12.90
CA ILE A 138 53.73 -3.30 12.98
C ILE A 138 52.88 -2.43 13.91
N GLU A 139 51.97 -1.66 13.31
CA GLU A 139 50.98 -0.86 14.04
C GLU A 139 49.65 -1.63 14.15
N GLU A 140 49.10 -1.72 15.36
CA GLU A 140 47.76 -2.27 15.60
C GLU A 140 46.78 -1.14 15.90
N ASP A 141 45.57 -1.24 15.35
CA ASP A 141 44.52 -0.25 15.60
C ASP A 141 44.23 -0.13 17.11
N PRO A 142 44.06 1.11 17.64
CA PRO A 142 43.83 1.33 19.07
C PRO A 142 42.47 0.77 19.54
N ILE A 143 41.52 0.60 18.62
CA ILE A 143 40.20 0.05 18.89
C ILE A 143 39.98 -1.16 17.97
N PRO A 144 39.78 -2.36 18.52
CA PRO A 144 39.43 -3.52 17.72
C PRO A 144 38.11 -3.27 16.98
N ILE A 145 38.07 -3.49 15.67
CA ILE A 145 36.85 -3.33 14.84
C ILE A 145 35.68 -4.13 15.43
N GLU A 146 35.95 -5.28 16.07
CA GLU A 146 34.93 -6.10 16.71
C GLU A 146 34.21 -5.38 17.87
N SER A 147 34.88 -4.45 18.56
CA SER A 147 34.30 -3.69 19.67
C SER A 147 33.38 -2.56 19.22
N MET A 148 33.49 -2.13 17.96
CA MET A 148 32.59 -1.12 17.40
C MET A 148 31.21 -1.67 17.03
N LEU A 149 31.06 -3.01 16.95
CA LEU A 149 29.81 -3.68 16.59
C LEU A 149 28.83 -3.88 17.77
N VAL A 150 29.26 -3.62 19.01
CA VAL A 150 28.48 -3.95 20.22
C VAL A 150 27.60 -2.79 20.69
N ASN A 151 27.70 -1.61 20.06
CA ASN A 151 27.03 -0.38 20.51
C ASN A 151 25.84 0.06 19.64
N GLU A 152 25.25 -0.83 18.84
CA GLU A 152 23.96 -0.61 18.17
C GLU A 152 22.83 -1.44 18.79
#